data_AF-A0AAD1XMV0-F1
#
_entry.id   AF-A0AAD1XMV0-F1
#
_cell.length_a   1.000
_cell.length_b   1.000
_cell.length_c   1.000
_cell.angle_alpha   90.00
_cell.angle_beta   90.00
_cell.angle_gamma   90.00
#
_symmetry.space_group_name_H-M   'P 1'
#
loop_
_entity.id
_entity.type
_entity.pdbx_description
1 polymer ?
#
loop_
_entity_poly.entity_id
_entity_poly.type
_entity_poly.pdbx_seq_one_letter_code
_entity_poly.pdbx_strand_id
1 'polypeptide(L)'
;MALNPPQMADGEPVRVAGEYFMLKRKGIEFECKVKGEGKFKGVGYLVLTTCRLVLINTKSKSKFNAFDLPLAHIFSESFKQPIFGANYEKGMCKPLFGCFQSDIEWKIWFMEGGCMAFLKTLKKCLKEVRNTDGFAEGLAEYAQSQTFMTDFAYLDATDISTVYVTQPIIPGSAPAYSGAPAPSPAPSSDYAPAPSSGYAPAPSYAPVAAPAPTPAYPSYAPTGVPVDPPAAMGVPVGHSLPSVGSSAPAPTGYPSPAPPPGGVPSYMEEPMYAPVSSPAPAPAPAPAPGHYYNYQ
;
A
#
# COMPACT_ATOMS: atom_id res chain seq x y z
N MET A 1 10.12 6.21 -3.70
CA MET A 1 10.86 4.95 -3.82
C MET A 1 12.20 5.17 -3.20
N ALA A 2 12.50 4.32 -2.24
CA ALA A 2 13.80 4.24 -1.61
C ALA A 2 14.04 2.77 -1.29
N LEU A 3 15.24 2.29 -1.59
CA LEU A 3 15.75 1.08 -0.96
C LEU A 3 16.08 1.45 0.48
N ASN A 4 15.59 0.66 1.44
CA ASN A 4 15.81 0.86 2.86
C ASN A 4 15.41 2.27 3.35
N PRO A 5 14.12 2.67 3.23
CA PRO A 5 13.65 3.91 3.83
C PRO A 5 13.99 3.96 5.33
N PRO A 6 14.13 5.16 5.93
CA PRO A 6 14.38 5.28 7.36
C PRO A 6 13.33 4.52 8.18
N GLN A 7 13.79 3.78 9.19
CA GLN A 7 12.96 3.02 10.11
C GLN A 7 13.19 3.50 11.55
N MET A 8 12.14 3.43 12.37
CA MET A 8 12.21 3.62 13.81
C MET A 8 12.93 2.43 14.46
N ALA A 9 13.25 2.56 15.76
CA ALA A 9 13.98 1.51 16.50
C ALA A 9 13.23 0.17 16.56
N ASP A 10 11.90 0.18 16.44
CA ASP A 10 11.03 -0.99 16.39
C ASP A 10 10.91 -1.61 14.97
N GLY A 11 11.59 -1.02 13.97
CA GLY A 11 11.61 -1.46 12.58
C GLY A 11 10.44 -0.95 11.73
N GLU A 12 9.50 -0.20 12.30
CA GLU A 12 8.44 0.46 11.53
C GLU A 12 9.02 1.60 10.68
N PRO A 13 8.45 1.93 9.51
CA PRO A 13 8.93 3.05 8.71
C PRO A 13 8.74 4.39 9.43
N VAL A 14 9.71 5.28 9.31
CA VAL A 14 9.54 6.67 9.77
C VAL A 14 8.54 7.37 8.86
N ARG A 15 7.53 8.02 9.44
CA ARG A 15 6.50 8.74 8.69
C ARG A 15 7.05 10.01 8.04
N VAL A 16 6.58 10.31 6.84
CA VAL A 16 6.76 11.59 6.15
C VAL A 16 5.73 12.59 6.69
N ALA A 17 6.00 13.89 6.57
CA ALA A 17 5.05 14.93 6.96
C ALA A 17 3.69 14.75 6.26
N GLY A 18 2.60 14.80 7.03
CA GLY A 18 1.23 14.57 6.53
C GLY A 18 0.88 13.11 6.21
N GLU A 19 1.78 12.16 6.46
CA GLU A 19 1.54 10.73 6.22
C GLU A 19 0.77 10.09 7.39
N TYR A 20 -0.29 9.36 7.05
CA TYR A 20 -1.05 8.54 7.99
C TYR A 20 -0.88 7.07 7.64
N PHE A 21 -0.62 6.25 8.66
CA PHE A 21 -0.69 4.80 8.51
C PHE A 21 -2.13 4.39 8.39
N MET A 22 -2.42 3.48 7.46
CA MET A 22 -3.74 2.93 7.25
C MET A 22 -3.79 1.50 7.78
N LEU A 23 -2.86 0.66 7.34
CA LEU A 23 -2.88 -0.76 7.63
C LEU A 23 -1.49 -1.36 7.67
N LYS A 24 -1.26 -2.27 8.61
CA LYS A 24 -0.09 -3.15 8.67
C LYS A 24 -0.52 -4.60 8.52
N ARG A 25 0.22 -5.37 7.72
CA ARG A 25 -0.08 -6.79 7.50
C ARG A 25 1.20 -7.62 7.61
N LYS A 26 1.21 -8.54 8.59
CA LYS A 26 2.28 -9.55 8.76
C LYS A 26 2.12 -10.70 7.74
N GLY A 27 3.03 -11.66 7.75
CA GLY A 27 2.92 -12.85 6.91
C GLY A 27 3.06 -12.54 5.42
N ILE A 28 3.91 -11.57 5.07
CA ILE A 28 4.14 -11.17 3.68
C ILE A 28 5.47 -11.74 3.20
N GLU A 29 5.41 -12.47 2.09
CA GLU A 29 6.59 -12.65 1.24
C GLU A 29 6.49 -11.65 0.10
N PHE A 30 7.64 -11.12 -0.34
CA PHE A 30 7.64 -10.15 -1.41
C PHE A 30 8.89 -10.18 -2.26
N GLU A 31 8.74 -9.60 -3.44
CA GLU A 31 9.74 -9.52 -4.47
C GLU A 31 9.65 -8.16 -5.18
N CYS A 32 10.79 -7.52 -5.39
CA CYS A 32 10.93 -6.32 -6.20
C CYS A 32 12.05 -6.56 -7.21
N LYS A 33 11.71 -6.57 -8.50
CA LYS A 33 12.65 -6.79 -9.60
C LYS A 33 12.91 -5.48 -10.31
N VAL A 34 14.18 -5.10 -10.34
CA VAL A 34 14.67 -3.87 -10.98
C VAL A 34 15.58 -4.28 -12.14
N LYS A 35 15.29 -3.80 -13.35
CA LYS A 35 16.10 -4.14 -14.52
C LYS A 35 17.50 -3.53 -14.36
N GLY A 36 18.54 -4.34 -14.46
CA GLY A 36 19.93 -3.91 -14.32
C GLY A 36 20.48 -3.98 -12.89
N GLU A 37 19.63 -3.90 -11.86
CA GLU A 37 20.06 -4.00 -10.45
C GLU A 37 19.73 -5.36 -9.81
N GLY A 38 18.83 -6.12 -10.43
CA GLY A 38 18.51 -7.48 -10.02
C GLY A 38 17.24 -7.56 -9.22
N LYS A 39 17.26 -8.39 -8.17
CA LYS A 39 16.05 -8.91 -7.54
C LYS A 39 16.15 -8.87 -6.02
N PHE A 40 15.29 -8.07 -5.42
CA PHE A 40 15.16 -7.96 -3.97
C PHE A 40 14.03 -8.85 -3.50
N LYS A 41 14.32 -9.75 -2.55
CA LYS A 41 13.33 -10.64 -1.94
C LYS A 41 13.33 -10.45 -0.43
N GLY A 42 12.16 -10.54 0.16
CA GLY A 42 12.02 -10.42 1.61
C GLY A 42 10.85 -11.21 2.16
N VAL A 43 10.94 -11.51 3.45
CA VAL A 43 9.86 -12.07 4.25
C VAL A 43 9.69 -11.17 5.46
N GLY A 44 8.46 -10.78 5.74
CA GLY A 44 8.15 -9.94 6.89
C GLY A 44 6.73 -9.41 6.83
N TYR A 45 6.59 -8.10 6.70
CA TYR A 45 5.31 -7.43 6.75
C TYR A 45 5.27 -6.25 5.80
N LEU A 46 4.07 -5.75 5.51
CA LEU A 46 3.87 -4.50 4.80
C LEU A 46 3.18 -3.46 5.69
N VAL A 47 3.42 -2.20 5.38
CA VAL A 47 2.70 -1.04 5.92
C VAL A 47 2.17 -0.23 4.75
N LEU A 48 0.85 -0.08 4.68
CA LEU A 48 0.18 0.79 3.73
C LEU A 48 -0.16 2.10 4.43
N THR A 49 0.24 3.20 3.80
CA THR A 49 0.02 4.57 4.27
C THR A 49 -0.80 5.35 3.24
N THR A 50 -1.12 6.60 3.56
CA THR A 50 -1.82 7.49 2.63
C THR A 50 -0.99 7.86 1.39
N CYS A 51 0.34 7.67 1.39
CA CYS A 51 1.19 8.05 0.26
C CYS A 51 2.09 6.93 -0.29
N ARG A 52 2.27 5.83 0.43
CA ARG A 52 3.14 4.72 -0.01
C ARG A 52 2.78 3.37 0.59
N LEU A 53 3.30 2.33 -0.06
CA LEU A 53 3.35 0.96 0.43
C LEU A 53 4.81 0.63 0.77
N VAL A 54 5.08 0.28 2.02
CA VAL A 54 6.42 -0.09 2.48
C VAL A 54 6.46 -1.59 2.77
N LEU A 55 7.40 -2.29 2.13
CA LEU A 55 7.65 -3.72 2.29
C LEU A 55 8.85 -3.92 3.22
N ILE A 56 8.64 -4.50 4.41
CA ILE A 56 9.66 -4.64 5.45
C ILE A 56 10.16 -6.08 5.49
N ASN A 57 11.47 -6.26 5.32
CA ASN A 57 12.15 -7.54 5.40
C ASN A 57 12.66 -7.78 6.83
N THR A 58 12.00 -8.68 7.56
CA THR A 58 12.39 -9.01 8.94
C THR A 58 13.37 -10.18 9.03
N LYS A 59 13.60 -10.90 7.94
CA LYS A 59 14.50 -12.06 7.88
C LYS A 59 15.83 -11.77 7.19
N SER A 60 16.11 -10.51 6.87
CA SER A 60 17.33 -10.15 6.15
C SER A 60 18.57 -10.29 7.03
N LYS A 61 19.57 -11.03 6.54
CA LYS A 61 20.96 -10.93 6.99
C LYS A 61 21.79 -9.98 6.12
N SER A 62 21.15 -9.37 5.12
CA SER A 62 21.77 -8.48 4.14
C SER A 62 21.53 -7.02 4.49
N LYS A 63 22.16 -6.11 3.74
CA LYS A 63 21.89 -4.67 3.83
C LYS A 63 20.46 -4.30 3.39
N PHE A 64 19.68 -5.20 2.80
CA PHE A 64 18.30 -4.94 2.38
C PHE A 64 17.30 -5.18 3.52
N ASN A 65 16.73 -4.13 4.09
CA ASN A 65 15.76 -4.20 5.19
C ASN A 65 14.34 -3.79 4.77
N ALA A 66 14.17 -2.97 3.74
CA ALA A 66 12.86 -2.49 3.33
C ALA A 66 12.85 -1.95 1.89
N PHE A 67 11.65 -1.92 1.29
CA PHE A 67 11.42 -1.37 -0.04
C PHE A 67 10.19 -0.45 -0.01
N ASP A 68 10.35 0.79 -0.47
CA ASP A 68 9.29 1.81 -0.48
C ASP A 68 8.69 2.00 -1.89
N LEU A 69 7.38 1.83 -2.01
CA LEU A 69 6.58 1.99 -3.23
C LEU A 69 5.57 3.15 -3.08
N PRO A 70 5.85 4.37 -3.58
CA PRO A 70 4.93 5.49 -3.57
C PRO A 70 3.67 5.16 -4.37
N LEU A 71 2.50 5.42 -3.77
CA LEU A 71 1.22 5.10 -4.40
C LEU A 71 1.03 5.84 -5.73
N ALA A 72 1.49 7.10 -5.81
CA ALA A 72 1.40 7.91 -7.04
C ALA A 72 2.19 7.31 -8.21
N HIS A 73 3.13 6.42 -7.92
CA HIS A 73 4.01 5.80 -8.90
C HIS A 73 3.61 4.35 -9.19
N ILE A 74 2.64 3.77 -8.48
CA ILE A 74 2.18 2.40 -8.67
C ILE A 74 1.15 2.34 -9.81
N PHE A 75 1.37 1.40 -10.74
CA PHE A 75 0.50 1.16 -11.90
C PHE A 75 0.45 -0.33 -12.25
N SER A 76 -0.50 -0.70 -13.10
CA SER A 76 -0.67 -2.08 -13.60
C SER A 76 -0.85 -3.13 -12.49
N GLU A 77 -1.62 -2.78 -11.47
CA GLU A 77 -1.92 -3.70 -10.36
C GLU A 77 -2.80 -4.86 -10.83
N SER A 78 -2.52 -6.06 -10.34
CA SER A 78 -3.35 -7.23 -10.55
C SER A 78 -3.27 -8.16 -9.37
N PHE A 79 -4.44 -8.44 -8.81
CA PHE A 79 -4.64 -9.51 -7.85
C PHE A 79 -4.75 -10.86 -8.54
N LYS A 80 -4.18 -11.91 -7.92
CA LYS A 80 -4.24 -13.30 -8.41
C LYS A 80 -4.59 -14.25 -7.26
N GLN A 81 -5.60 -15.08 -7.51
CA GLN A 81 -6.09 -16.13 -6.61
C GLN A 81 -5.89 -17.49 -7.27
N PRO A 82 -4.68 -18.08 -7.16
CA PRO A 82 -4.46 -19.40 -7.70
C PRO A 82 -5.25 -20.45 -6.89
N ILE A 83 -5.67 -21.53 -7.55
CA ILE A 83 -6.34 -22.67 -6.88
C ILE A 83 -5.40 -23.34 -5.87
N PHE A 84 -4.10 -23.32 -6.15
CA PHE A 84 -3.04 -23.82 -5.27
C PHE A 84 -2.01 -22.74 -4.99
N GLY A 85 -1.60 -22.62 -3.72
CA GLY A 85 -0.62 -21.64 -3.26
C GLY A 85 -1.24 -20.37 -2.71
N ALA A 86 -0.38 -19.41 -2.34
CA ALA A 86 -0.80 -18.16 -1.73
C ALA A 86 -1.37 -17.18 -2.76
N ASN A 87 -2.43 -16.47 -2.35
CA ASN A 87 -2.91 -15.29 -3.05
C ASN A 87 -1.79 -14.25 -3.13
N TYR A 88 -1.76 -13.49 -4.22
CA TYR A 88 -0.76 -12.43 -4.37
C TYR A 88 -1.28 -11.23 -5.13
N GLU A 89 -0.75 -10.07 -4.78
CA GLU A 89 -0.90 -8.83 -5.55
C GLU A 89 0.42 -8.57 -6.28
N LYS A 90 0.33 -8.10 -7.53
CA LYS A 90 1.50 -7.66 -8.29
C LYS A 90 1.22 -6.36 -9.00
N GLY A 91 2.28 -5.63 -9.34
CA GLY A 91 2.18 -4.45 -10.17
C GLY A 91 3.53 -3.92 -10.59
N MET A 92 3.51 -2.72 -11.15
CA MET A 92 4.68 -1.95 -11.52
C MET A 92 4.77 -0.69 -10.67
N CYS A 93 5.96 -0.14 -10.50
CA CYS A 93 6.15 1.14 -9.85
C CYS A 93 7.25 1.93 -10.57
N LYS A 94 7.00 3.21 -10.87
CA LYS A 94 8.00 4.11 -11.44
C LYS A 94 8.99 4.55 -10.35
N PRO A 95 10.31 4.54 -10.60
CA PRO A 95 11.27 5.02 -9.61
C PRO A 95 11.08 6.50 -9.27
N LEU A 96 11.46 6.89 -8.05
CA LEU A 96 11.73 8.30 -7.78
C LEU A 96 13.03 8.70 -8.48
N PHE A 97 13.12 9.99 -8.82
CA PHE A 97 14.29 10.55 -9.48
C PHE A 97 15.57 10.19 -8.71
N GLY A 98 16.54 9.59 -9.42
CA GLY A 98 17.84 9.22 -8.87
C GLY A 98 17.90 7.92 -8.07
N CYS A 99 16.79 7.18 -7.89
CA CYS A 99 16.80 5.93 -7.12
C CYS A 99 17.08 4.68 -7.96
N PHE A 100 16.36 4.51 -9.07
CA PHE A 100 16.56 3.41 -10.02
C PHE A 100 16.37 3.93 -11.44
N GLN A 101 17.01 3.27 -12.42
CA GLN A 101 16.93 3.67 -13.83
C GLN A 101 15.75 3.05 -14.59
N SER A 102 15.06 2.08 -14.00
CA SER A 102 13.95 1.37 -14.63
C SER A 102 12.75 1.26 -13.71
N ASP A 103 11.58 1.03 -14.29
CA ASP A 103 10.40 0.60 -13.56
C ASP A 103 10.67 -0.69 -12.79
N ILE A 104 9.99 -0.83 -11.66
CA ILE A 104 10.13 -1.94 -10.74
C ILE A 104 8.90 -2.83 -10.86
N GLU A 105 9.10 -4.11 -11.13
CA GLU A 105 8.05 -5.12 -10.99
C GLU A 105 8.01 -5.58 -9.53
N TRP A 106 6.88 -5.38 -8.86
CA TRP A 106 6.70 -5.79 -7.46
C TRP A 106 5.63 -6.88 -7.36
N LYS A 107 5.82 -7.75 -6.37
CA LYS A 107 4.90 -8.85 -6.05
C LYS A 107 4.89 -9.10 -4.55
N ILE A 108 3.70 -9.24 -3.98
CA ILE A 108 3.49 -9.55 -2.56
C ILE A 108 2.56 -10.75 -2.43
N TRP A 109 2.95 -11.74 -1.63
CA TRP A 109 2.18 -12.94 -1.34
C TRP A 109 1.64 -12.88 0.09
N PHE A 110 0.36 -13.23 0.25
CA PHE A 110 -0.31 -13.28 1.54
C PHE A 110 -0.22 -14.69 2.11
N MET A 111 0.76 -14.94 2.96
CA MET A 111 1.09 -16.28 3.45
C MET A 111 0.21 -16.74 4.61
N GLU A 112 -0.49 -15.81 5.27
CA GLU A 112 -1.30 -16.07 6.47
C GLU A 112 -2.79 -15.76 6.21
N GLY A 113 -3.33 -16.22 5.08
CA GLY A 113 -4.76 -16.05 4.75
C GLY A 113 -5.17 -14.60 4.47
N GLY A 114 -6.46 -14.29 4.60
CA GLY A 114 -7.12 -12.96 4.46
C GLY A 114 -6.30 -11.77 3.93
N CYS A 115 -6.70 -11.25 2.77
CA CYS A 115 -6.06 -10.10 2.12
C CYS A 115 -7.04 -8.99 1.72
N MET A 116 -8.33 -9.16 2.04
CA MET A 116 -9.38 -8.28 1.54
C MET A 116 -9.30 -6.89 2.15
N ALA A 117 -8.87 -6.77 3.40
CA ALA A 117 -8.63 -5.48 4.05
C ALA A 117 -7.60 -4.69 3.23
N PHE A 118 -6.43 -5.28 3.04
CA PHE A 118 -5.35 -4.69 2.26
C PHE A 118 -5.79 -4.32 0.84
N LEU A 119 -6.43 -5.22 0.10
CA LEU A 119 -6.83 -4.96 -1.30
C LEU A 119 -7.84 -3.83 -1.40
N LYS A 120 -8.82 -3.77 -0.49
CA LYS A 120 -9.80 -2.67 -0.44
C LYS A 120 -9.11 -1.34 -0.17
N THR A 121 -8.24 -1.31 0.84
CA THR A 121 -7.53 -0.08 1.23
C THR A 121 -6.57 0.37 0.13
N LEU A 122 -5.76 -0.52 -0.43
CA LEU A 122 -4.84 -0.20 -1.51
C LEU A 122 -5.58 0.38 -2.72
N LYS A 123 -6.66 -0.26 -3.17
CA LYS A 123 -7.46 0.23 -4.30
C LYS A 123 -8.10 1.59 -4.04
N LYS A 124 -8.57 1.82 -2.81
CA LYS A 124 -9.10 3.13 -2.40
C LYS A 124 -8.02 4.20 -2.46
N CYS A 125 -6.84 3.93 -1.92
CA CYS A 125 -5.74 4.89 -1.91
C CYS A 125 -5.23 5.17 -3.34
N LEU A 126 -5.05 4.14 -4.16
CA LEU A 126 -4.63 4.30 -5.56
C LEU A 126 -5.66 5.09 -6.36
N LYS A 127 -6.96 4.84 -6.18
CA LYS A 127 -8.03 5.60 -6.83
C LYS A 127 -7.95 7.07 -6.45
N GLU A 128 -7.81 7.37 -5.17
CA GLU A 128 -7.76 8.76 -4.69
C GLU A 128 -6.53 9.49 -5.22
N VAL A 129 -5.35 8.90 -5.07
CA VAL A 129 -4.07 9.47 -5.53
C VAL A 129 -4.08 9.74 -7.04
N ARG A 130 -4.75 8.90 -7.84
CA ARG A 130 -4.89 9.09 -9.29
C ARG A 130 -5.88 10.19 -9.66
N ASN A 131 -6.92 10.39 -8.84
CA ASN A 131 -7.91 11.43 -9.08
C ASN A 131 -7.41 12.82 -8.69
N THR A 132 -6.40 12.90 -7.83
CA THR A 132 -5.85 14.16 -7.29
C THR A 132 -4.43 14.45 -7.75
N ASP A 133 -3.97 13.82 -8.83
CA ASP A 133 -2.61 14.00 -9.40
C ASP A 133 -1.49 13.84 -8.35
N GLY A 134 -1.66 12.94 -7.38
CA GLY A 134 -0.69 12.69 -6.32
C GLY A 134 -0.94 13.43 -5.00
N PHE A 135 -1.84 14.42 -4.96
CA PHE A 135 -2.17 15.19 -3.76
C PHE A 135 -3.33 14.56 -2.99
N ALA A 136 -3.02 13.58 -2.14
CA ALA A 136 -4.05 12.82 -1.43
C ALA A 136 -4.47 13.42 -0.08
N GLU A 137 -4.80 14.71 -0.03
CA GLU A 137 -5.29 15.38 1.20
C GLU A 137 -6.57 14.70 1.73
N GLY A 138 -7.46 14.30 0.82
CA GLY A 138 -8.66 13.52 1.16
C GLY A 138 -8.37 12.17 1.82
N LEU A 139 -7.21 11.54 1.57
CA LEU A 139 -6.83 10.31 2.27
C LEU A 139 -6.43 10.57 3.72
N ALA A 140 -5.82 11.72 4.02
CA ALA A 140 -5.46 12.08 5.39
C ALA A 140 -6.71 12.38 6.23
N GLU A 141 -7.70 13.09 5.66
CA GLU A 141 -9.01 13.28 6.29
C GLU A 141 -9.73 11.94 6.48
N TYR A 142 -9.77 11.11 5.43
CA TYR A 142 -10.37 9.79 5.50
C TYR A 142 -9.72 8.91 6.58
N ALA A 143 -8.39 8.86 6.67
CA ALA A 143 -7.67 8.08 7.69
C ALA A 143 -8.06 8.43 9.14
N GLN A 144 -8.54 9.66 9.37
CA GLN A 144 -8.95 10.17 10.68
C GLN A 144 -10.47 10.13 10.87
N SER A 145 -11.22 9.76 9.83
CA SER A 145 -12.68 9.74 9.85
C SER A 145 -13.25 8.50 10.55
N GLN A 146 -14.47 8.64 11.10
CA GLN A 146 -15.24 7.49 11.57
C GLN A 146 -15.57 6.52 10.43
N THR A 147 -15.69 7.01 9.19
CA THR A 147 -15.90 6.19 7.99
C THR A 147 -14.79 5.17 7.79
N PHE A 148 -13.53 5.57 8.01
CA PHE A 148 -12.41 4.64 7.98
C PHE A 148 -12.57 3.54 9.02
N MET A 149 -12.95 3.86 10.26
CA MET A 149 -13.19 2.83 11.28
C MET A 149 -14.31 1.85 10.86
N THR A 150 -15.41 2.35 10.31
CA THR A 150 -16.54 1.51 9.89
C THR A 150 -16.23 0.65 8.66
N ASP A 151 -15.38 1.11 7.75
CA ASP A 151 -14.98 0.35 6.55
C ASP A 151 -14.25 -0.96 6.91
N PHE A 152 -13.61 -1.02 8.08
CA PHE A 152 -12.91 -2.21 8.58
C PHE A 152 -13.73 -3.04 9.58
N ALA A 153 -14.85 -2.52 10.09
CA ALA A 153 -15.71 -3.22 11.06
C ALA A 153 -16.36 -4.50 10.49
N TYR A 154 -16.46 -4.61 9.17
CA TYR A 154 -17.11 -5.74 8.46
C TYR A 154 -16.12 -6.59 7.65
N LEU A 155 -14.87 -6.68 8.11
CA LEU A 155 -13.88 -7.51 7.45
C LEU A 155 -13.96 -8.98 7.87
N ASP A 156 -13.43 -9.82 6.99
CA ASP A 156 -13.31 -11.26 7.21
C ASP A 156 -12.50 -11.55 8.49
N ALA A 157 -13.02 -12.44 9.33
CA ALA A 157 -12.37 -12.88 10.56
C ALA A 157 -10.99 -13.52 10.31
N THR A 158 -10.73 -14.00 9.08
CA THR A 158 -9.42 -14.55 8.71
C THR A 158 -8.38 -13.49 8.30
N ASP A 159 -8.77 -12.22 8.17
CA ASP A 159 -7.84 -11.14 7.82
C ASP A 159 -7.14 -10.60 9.08
N ILE A 160 -5.85 -10.91 9.21
CA ILE A 160 -5.03 -10.51 10.36
C ILE A 160 -4.37 -9.13 10.18
N SER A 161 -4.90 -8.29 9.30
CA SER A 161 -4.47 -6.91 9.15
C SER A 161 -4.68 -6.11 10.43
N THR A 162 -3.67 -5.35 10.85
CA THR A 162 -3.79 -4.34 11.89
C THR A 162 -4.16 -3.01 11.26
N VAL A 163 -5.27 -2.41 11.68
CA VAL A 163 -5.78 -1.14 11.16
C VAL A 163 -5.41 -0.01 12.12
N TYR A 164 -4.83 1.07 11.61
CA TYR A 164 -4.39 2.20 12.42
C TYR A 164 -5.51 3.22 12.60
N VAL A 165 -6.41 2.96 13.54
CA VAL A 165 -7.44 3.93 13.95
C VAL A 165 -6.87 5.07 14.79
N THR A 166 -5.71 4.85 15.41
CA THR A 166 -4.90 5.87 16.07
C THR A 166 -3.48 5.80 15.51
N GLN A 167 -2.86 6.96 15.29
CA GLN A 167 -1.52 7.03 14.74
C GLN A 167 -0.46 6.80 15.83
N PRO A 168 0.57 5.97 15.58
CA PRO A 168 1.65 5.77 16.54
C PRO A 168 2.39 7.10 16.77
N ILE A 169 2.62 7.43 18.04
CA ILE A 169 3.36 8.65 18.42
C ILE A 169 4.81 8.47 17.96
N ILE A 170 5.30 9.35 17.10
CA ILE A 170 6.71 9.35 16.70
C ILE A 170 7.48 10.08 17.82
N PRO A 171 8.44 9.43 18.48
CA PRO A 171 9.26 10.11 19.47
C PRO A 171 10.02 11.27 18.80
N GLY A 172 9.79 12.50 19.27
CA GLY A 172 10.46 13.70 18.77
C GLY A 172 9.69 14.53 17.73
N SER A 173 8.52 14.07 17.23
CA SER A 173 7.58 14.95 16.53
C SER A 173 6.52 15.45 17.51
N ALA A 174 6.21 16.74 17.51
CA ALA A 174 5.06 17.25 18.28
C ALA A 174 3.79 16.46 17.89
N PRO A 175 2.91 16.10 18.84
CA PRO A 175 1.69 15.38 18.51
C PRO A 175 0.89 16.19 17.50
N ALA A 176 0.53 15.58 16.37
CA ALA A 176 -0.52 16.11 15.52
C ALA A 176 -1.77 16.20 16.40
N TYR A 177 -2.22 17.43 16.65
CA TYR A 177 -3.34 17.74 17.53
C TYR A 177 -4.57 16.94 17.07
N SER A 178 -4.90 15.88 17.79
CA SER A 178 -6.17 15.19 17.65
C SER A 178 -7.24 16.10 18.23
N GLY A 179 -8.00 16.78 17.36
CA GLY A 179 -9.12 17.65 17.73
C GLY A 179 -10.32 16.87 18.28
N ALA A 180 -10.12 16.03 19.27
CA ALA A 180 -11.20 15.62 20.15
C ALA A 180 -11.54 16.84 21.02
N PRO A 181 -12.78 17.37 21.00
CA PRO A 181 -13.16 18.42 21.93
C PRO A 181 -12.98 17.88 23.35
N ALA A 182 -12.11 18.54 24.13
CA ALA A 182 -12.00 18.26 25.54
C ALA A 182 -13.39 18.39 26.19
N PRO A 183 -13.81 17.46 27.06
CA PRO A 183 -15.04 17.68 27.83
C PRO A 183 -14.87 18.99 28.59
N SER A 184 -15.79 19.93 28.34
CA SER A 184 -15.80 21.21 29.05
C SER A 184 -15.84 20.93 30.55
N PRO A 185 -14.94 21.51 31.36
CA PRO A 185 -15.06 21.41 32.80
C PRO A 185 -16.39 22.06 33.22
N ALA A 186 -17.15 21.34 34.04
CA ALA A 186 -18.38 21.86 34.64
C ALA A 186 -18.07 23.19 35.36
N PRO A 187 -18.96 24.21 35.29
CA PRO A 187 -18.71 25.48 35.93
C PRO A 187 -18.71 25.31 37.46
N SER A 188 -17.55 25.49 38.08
CA SER A 188 -17.42 25.67 39.53
C SER A 188 -17.95 27.06 39.90
N SER A 189 -18.85 27.12 40.88
CA SER A 189 -19.64 28.29 41.26
C SER A 189 -18.92 29.34 42.13
N ASP A 190 -17.60 29.35 42.19
CA ASP A 190 -16.86 30.23 43.10
C ASP A 190 -15.82 31.06 42.35
N TYR A 191 -16.24 32.22 41.82
CA TYR A 191 -15.32 33.32 41.56
C TYR A 191 -16.00 34.67 41.82
N ALA A 192 -15.51 35.37 42.85
CA ALA A 192 -15.80 36.76 43.12
C ALA A 192 -15.15 37.65 42.03
N PRO A 193 -15.77 38.78 41.64
CA PRO A 193 -15.24 39.63 40.57
C PRO A 193 -14.01 40.43 41.04
N ALA A 194 -12.92 40.33 40.28
CA ALA A 194 -11.75 41.21 40.40
C ALA A 194 -12.02 42.57 39.70
N PRO A 195 -11.41 43.67 40.17
CA PRO A 195 -11.68 45.00 39.65
C PRO A 195 -11.10 45.25 38.26
N SER A 196 -11.92 45.90 37.44
CA SER A 196 -11.64 46.47 36.12
C SER A 196 -10.36 47.31 36.12
N SER A 197 -9.36 46.88 35.36
CA SER A 197 -8.24 47.72 34.93
C SER A 197 -8.31 47.90 33.41
N GLY A 198 -8.23 49.16 32.99
CA GLY A 198 -8.51 49.60 31.63
C GLY A 198 -7.57 49.00 30.59
N TYR A 199 -8.16 48.43 29.54
CA TYR A 199 -7.44 48.07 28.32
C TYR A 199 -7.15 49.34 27.51
N ALA A 200 -5.87 49.54 27.18
CA ALA A 200 -5.46 50.44 26.11
C ALA A 200 -5.91 49.88 24.75
N PRO A 201 -6.29 50.72 23.77
CA PRO A 201 -6.72 50.24 22.47
C PRO A 201 -5.56 49.60 21.69
N ALA A 202 -5.84 48.47 21.06
CA ALA A 202 -4.92 47.78 20.15
C ALA A 202 -4.68 48.61 18.86
N PRO A 203 -3.47 48.57 18.28
CA PRO A 203 -3.19 49.25 17.01
C PRO A 203 -3.95 48.59 15.86
N SER A 204 -4.58 49.42 15.03
CA SER A 204 -5.24 49.00 13.80
C SER A 204 -4.21 48.57 12.75
N TYR A 205 -4.16 47.28 12.43
CA TYR A 205 -3.43 46.80 11.28
C TYR A 205 -4.26 47.06 10.01
N ALA A 206 -3.69 47.82 9.07
CA ALA A 206 -4.25 47.99 7.74
C ALA A 206 -4.20 46.64 6.98
N PRO A 207 -5.25 46.26 6.23
CA PRO A 207 -5.23 45.02 5.46
C PRO A 207 -4.20 45.13 4.33
N VAL A 208 -3.29 44.16 4.27
CA VAL A 208 -2.36 43.97 3.16
C VAL A 208 -3.16 43.56 1.93
N ALA A 209 -2.98 44.28 0.83
CA ALA A 209 -3.67 44.03 -0.44
C ALA A 209 -3.37 42.62 -0.97
N ALA A 210 -4.42 41.93 -1.41
CA ALA A 210 -4.32 40.63 -2.06
C ALA A 210 -3.54 40.74 -3.39
N PRO A 211 -2.67 39.76 -3.73
CA PRO A 211 -2.01 39.74 -5.02
C PRO A 211 -3.00 39.52 -6.17
N ALA A 212 -2.75 40.18 -7.29
CA ALA A 212 -3.57 40.14 -8.50
C ALA A 212 -3.67 38.72 -9.09
N PRO A 213 -4.81 38.35 -9.72
CA PRO A 213 -4.98 37.06 -10.36
C PRO A 213 -4.02 36.90 -11.56
N THR A 214 -3.44 35.71 -11.66
CA THR A 214 -2.58 35.29 -12.79
C THR A 214 -3.40 35.21 -14.10
N PRO A 215 -2.79 35.54 -15.25
CA PRO A 215 -3.48 35.48 -16.54
C PRO A 215 -3.79 34.03 -16.95
N ALA A 216 -5.03 33.84 -17.42
CA ALA A 216 -5.52 32.56 -17.93
C ALA A 216 -4.77 32.12 -19.20
N TYR A 217 -4.35 30.85 -19.23
CA TYR A 217 -3.78 30.22 -20.43
C TYR A 217 -4.89 29.94 -21.46
N PRO A 218 -4.64 30.12 -22.77
CA PRO A 218 -5.61 29.77 -23.81
C PRO A 218 -5.79 28.25 -23.92
N SER A 219 -7.04 27.82 -23.84
CA SER A 219 -7.47 26.45 -24.15
C SER A 219 -7.33 26.19 -25.65
N TYR A 220 -6.50 25.22 -26.02
CA TYR A 220 -6.45 24.72 -27.40
C TYR A 220 -7.56 23.69 -27.60
N ALA A 221 -8.55 24.05 -28.42
CA ALA A 221 -9.54 23.10 -28.92
C ALA A 221 -8.87 22.14 -29.92
N PRO A 222 -9.05 20.81 -29.78
CA PRO A 222 -8.58 19.88 -30.80
C PRO A 222 -9.48 19.95 -32.03
N THR A 223 -8.88 20.30 -33.17
CA THR A 223 -9.49 20.21 -34.50
C THR A 223 -9.78 18.74 -34.82
N GLY A 224 -11.07 18.41 -34.96
CA GLY A 224 -11.54 17.11 -35.38
C GLY A 224 -11.15 16.81 -36.83
N VAL A 225 -10.64 15.60 -37.06
CA VAL A 225 -10.50 15.01 -38.39
C VAL A 225 -11.75 14.14 -38.62
N PRO A 226 -12.46 14.27 -39.76
CA PRO A 226 -13.60 13.41 -40.03
C PRO A 226 -13.11 12.00 -40.38
N VAL A 227 -13.60 10.99 -39.66
CA VAL A 227 -13.49 9.58 -40.04
C VAL A 227 -14.83 9.12 -40.59
N ASP A 228 -14.83 8.70 -41.86
CA ASP A 228 -15.98 8.11 -42.54
C ASP A 228 -16.46 6.83 -41.83
N PRO A 229 -17.79 6.59 -41.75
CA PRO A 229 -18.32 5.36 -41.20
C PRO A 229 -18.23 4.20 -42.21
N PRO A 230 -17.84 2.98 -41.78
CA PRO A 230 -17.95 1.81 -42.64
C PRO A 230 -19.40 1.32 -42.77
N ALA A 231 -19.67 0.76 -43.95
CA ALA A 231 -20.96 0.38 -44.48
C ALA A 231 -21.76 -0.61 -43.61
N ALA A 232 -23.08 -0.41 -43.63
CA ALA A 232 -24.09 -1.27 -43.01
C ALA A 232 -24.10 -2.69 -43.61
N MET A 233 -23.94 -3.71 -42.76
CA MET A 233 -24.34 -5.08 -43.07
C MET A 233 -25.68 -5.39 -42.40
N GLY A 234 -26.60 -5.90 -43.23
CA GLY A 234 -28.01 -6.07 -42.92
C GLY A 234 -28.32 -7.09 -41.82
N VAL A 235 -29.46 -6.84 -41.19
CA VAL A 235 -30.14 -7.69 -40.22
C VAL A 235 -31.03 -8.69 -40.96
N PRO A 236 -31.04 -9.98 -40.58
CA PRO A 236 -32.21 -10.82 -40.77
C PRO A 236 -33.04 -10.92 -39.50
N VAL A 237 -34.34 -10.90 -39.75
CA VAL A 237 -35.49 -10.91 -38.84
C VAL A 237 -35.67 -12.25 -38.14
N GLY A 238 -36.02 -12.19 -36.85
CA GLY A 238 -37.06 -13.01 -36.22
C GLY A 238 -36.67 -14.40 -35.71
N HIS A 239 -36.83 -14.63 -34.40
CA HIS A 239 -37.77 -15.62 -33.86
C HIS A 239 -38.03 -15.35 -32.37
N SER A 240 -39.31 -15.15 -32.06
CA SER A 240 -39.90 -14.95 -30.74
C SER A 240 -39.90 -16.25 -29.92
N LEU A 241 -39.47 -16.18 -28.65
CA LEU A 241 -39.66 -17.24 -27.66
C LEU A 241 -40.80 -16.88 -26.69
N PRO A 242 -41.66 -17.84 -26.31
CA PRO A 242 -42.82 -17.56 -25.46
C PRO A 242 -42.45 -17.50 -23.97
N SER A 243 -43.16 -16.61 -23.28
CA SER A 243 -43.24 -16.48 -21.83
C SER A 243 -44.10 -17.61 -21.25
N VAL A 244 -43.60 -18.34 -20.26
CA VAL A 244 -44.39 -19.24 -19.40
C VAL A 244 -44.01 -19.00 -17.94
N GLY A 245 -45.00 -18.66 -17.13
CA GLY A 245 -44.87 -18.47 -15.69
C GLY A 245 -45.10 -19.75 -14.88
N SER A 246 -44.53 -19.71 -13.68
CA SER A 246 -45.04 -20.25 -12.41
C SER A 246 -45.06 -21.76 -12.12
N SER A 247 -44.42 -22.07 -10.98
CA SER A 247 -44.68 -23.11 -9.96
C SER A 247 -44.43 -24.60 -10.28
N ALA A 248 -43.38 -25.16 -9.66
CA ALA A 248 -43.30 -26.57 -9.23
C ALA A 248 -42.20 -26.77 -8.16
N PRO A 249 -42.31 -27.80 -7.28
CA PRO A 249 -41.67 -27.83 -5.96
C PRO A 249 -40.27 -28.47 -5.93
N ALA A 250 -39.57 -28.29 -4.80
CA ALA A 250 -38.20 -28.73 -4.54
C ALA A 250 -38.04 -30.27 -4.57
N PRO A 251 -36.96 -30.80 -5.19
CA PRO A 251 -36.62 -32.21 -5.09
C PRO A 251 -35.87 -32.50 -3.78
N THR A 252 -36.39 -33.48 -3.05
CA THR A 252 -35.77 -34.16 -1.93
C THR A 252 -34.69 -35.15 -2.41
N GLY A 253 -33.59 -35.23 -1.67
CA GLY A 253 -32.74 -36.43 -1.60
C GLY A 253 -31.62 -36.56 -2.64
N TYR A 254 -30.42 -36.09 -2.29
CA TYR A 254 -29.18 -36.64 -2.82
C TYR A 254 -28.63 -37.68 -1.84
N PRO A 255 -28.28 -38.91 -2.28
CA PRO A 255 -27.56 -39.86 -1.43
C PRO A 255 -26.12 -39.38 -1.19
N SER A 256 -25.66 -39.51 0.05
CA SER A 256 -24.27 -39.27 0.45
C SER A 256 -23.27 -40.11 -0.36
N PRO A 257 -22.12 -39.55 -0.76
CA PRO A 257 -21.05 -40.34 -1.34
C PRO A 257 -20.40 -41.24 -0.28
N ALA A 258 -20.13 -42.49 -0.68
CA ALA A 258 -19.44 -43.49 0.14
C ALA A 258 -18.00 -43.04 0.48
N PRO A 259 -17.45 -43.44 1.64
CA PRO A 259 -16.08 -43.15 2.00
C PRO A 259 -15.09 -43.92 1.10
N PRO A 260 -13.91 -43.34 0.78
CA PRO A 260 -12.90 -44.03 0.00
C PRO A 260 -12.29 -45.22 0.77
N PRO A 261 -11.86 -46.28 0.08
CA PRO A 261 -11.24 -47.43 0.71
C PRO A 261 -9.89 -47.04 1.32
N GLY A 262 -9.66 -47.47 2.56
CA GLY A 262 -8.40 -47.33 3.27
C GLY A 262 -7.27 -48.08 2.55
N GLY A 263 -6.41 -47.31 1.90
CA GLY A 263 -5.08 -47.73 1.46
C GLY A 263 -4.06 -46.90 2.20
N VAL A 264 -3.33 -47.52 3.14
CA VAL A 264 -2.11 -46.97 3.73
C VAL A 264 -1.05 -46.85 2.62
N PRO A 265 -0.48 -45.66 2.36
CA PRO A 265 0.73 -45.59 1.55
C PRO A 265 1.91 -46.09 2.37
N SER A 266 2.50 -47.19 1.92
CA SER A 266 3.82 -47.66 2.34
C SER A 266 4.86 -46.61 1.96
N TYR A 267 5.49 -46.01 2.95
CA TYR A 267 6.58 -45.05 2.79
C TYR A 267 7.80 -45.81 2.28
N MET A 268 8.22 -45.55 1.03
CA MET A 268 9.57 -45.89 0.61
C MET A 268 10.52 -44.90 1.27
N GLU A 269 11.43 -45.41 2.09
CA GLU A 269 12.58 -44.67 2.62
C GLU A 269 13.44 -44.16 1.44
N GLU A 270 13.58 -42.84 1.32
CA GLU A 270 14.64 -42.26 0.49
C GLU A 270 15.99 -42.41 1.19
N PRO A 271 17.07 -42.78 0.46
CA PRO A 271 18.40 -42.87 1.03
C PRO A 271 18.92 -41.47 1.40
N MET A 272 19.39 -41.35 2.64
CA MET A 272 20.05 -40.15 3.16
C MET A 272 21.22 -39.72 2.26
N TYR A 273 21.13 -38.52 1.69
CA TYR A 273 22.27 -37.85 1.08
C TYR A 273 23.29 -37.48 2.14
N ALA A 274 24.50 -38.02 2.01
CA ALA A 274 25.66 -37.58 2.77
C ALA A 274 26.00 -36.12 2.44
N PRO A 275 26.44 -35.31 3.42
CA PRO A 275 26.82 -33.93 3.16
C PRO A 275 28.07 -33.86 2.29
N VAL A 276 27.95 -33.19 1.14
CA VAL A 276 29.06 -32.85 0.27
C VAL A 276 29.92 -31.80 0.98
N SER A 277 31.17 -32.16 1.26
CA SER A 277 32.17 -31.24 1.80
C SER A 277 32.45 -30.13 0.80
N SER A 278 32.30 -28.88 1.24
CA SER A 278 32.69 -27.72 0.43
C SER A 278 34.21 -27.66 0.33
N PRO A 279 34.80 -27.45 -0.87
CA PRO A 279 36.24 -27.24 -0.99
C PRO A 279 36.66 -25.95 -0.29
N ALA A 280 37.81 -25.99 0.37
CA ALA A 280 38.40 -24.85 1.06
C ALA A 280 38.63 -23.66 0.11
N PRO A 281 38.50 -22.41 0.58
CA PRO A 281 38.77 -21.23 -0.24
C PRO A 281 40.24 -21.18 -0.67
N ALA A 282 40.47 -20.82 -1.93
CA ALA A 282 41.81 -20.58 -2.46
C ALA A 282 42.50 -19.41 -1.71
N PRO A 283 43.82 -19.48 -1.48
CA PRO A 283 44.56 -18.41 -0.83
C PRO A 283 44.53 -17.12 -1.67
N ALA A 284 44.42 -15.99 -0.97
CA ALA A 284 44.38 -14.66 -1.58
C ALA A 284 45.68 -14.36 -2.35
N PRO A 285 45.60 -13.70 -3.52
CA PRO A 285 46.79 -13.30 -4.27
C PRO A 285 47.60 -12.24 -3.50
N ALA A 286 48.93 -12.35 -3.60
CA ALA A 286 49.87 -11.42 -2.99
C ALA A 286 49.68 -9.98 -3.52
N PRO A 287 49.89 -8.95 -2.68
CA PRO A 287 49.75 -7.56 -3.10
C PRO A 287 50.82 -7.20 -4.15
N ALA A 288 50.39 -6.53 -5.22
CA ALA A 288 51.27 -6.00 -6.25
C ALA A 288 52.20 -4.90 -5.68
N PRO A 289 53.46 -4.81 -6.14
CA PRO A 289 54.39 -3.77 -5.70
C PRO A 289 53.89 -2.38 -6.09
N GLY A 290 53.80 -1.49 -5.11
CA GLY A 290 53.31 -0.12 -5.26
C GLY A 290 54.24 0.75 -6.09
N HIS A 291 53.67 1.44 -7.07
CA HIS A 291 54.33 2.54 -7.76
C HIS A 291 54.30 3.79 -6.88
N TYR A 292 55.47 4.22 -6.42
CA TYR A 292 55.68 5.54 -5.82
C TYR A 292 55.61 6.60 -6.92
N TYR A 293 54.61 7.48 -6.86
CA TYR A 293 54.64 8.75 -7.59
C TYR A 293 55.43 9.77 -6.77
N ASN A 294 56.59 10.19 -7.30
CA ASN A 294 57.28 11.40 -6.86
C ASN A 294 56.54 12.61 -7.45
N TYR A 295 56.04 13.48 -6.58
CA TYR A 295 55.69 14.84 -6.96
C TYR A 295 56.95 15.72 -6.86
N GLN A 296 57.34 16.32 -7.99
CA GLN A 296 58.09 17.57 -8.04
C GLN A 296 57.14 18.68 -8.47
#